data_AF-A0A4Q9GX50-F1
#
_entry.id   AF-A0A4Q9GX50-F1
#
_cell.length_a   1.000
_cell.length_b   1.000
_cell.length_c   1.000
_cell.angle_alpha   90.00
_cell.angle_beta   90.00
_cell.angle_gamma   90.00
#
_symmetry.space_group_name_H-M   'P 1'
#
loop_
_entity.id
_entity.type
_entity.pdbx_description
1 polymer ?
#
loop_
_entity_poly.entity_id
_entity_poly.type
_entity_poly.pdbx_seq_one_letter_code
_entity_poly.pdbx_strand_id
1 'polypeptide(L)'
;MRSEFLSGPFHEGTSVRSRLQRHLSDETFSAAVFSVAWVKRSGLRLIEHEVRAFTARARLDVLVGIDARGASTEGLRAILELGMTARVIHSPTGGIYHPKVYLFRGSDRANVIIGSSNLTSGGLLNNYETAADISLDLTLPDDAAFLAEIDDYLARATGDATTVDLTMPLIDDLHTAGLVPNEKEVRQGFVAYLRGLRRKPVALPFGSSTQRLHSRGDTAGDPDQRPLA
;
A
#
# COMPACT_ATOMS: atom_id res chain seq x y z
N MET A 1 12.08 -4.53 20.38
CA MET A 1 11.39 -4.82 19.11
C MET A 1 10.40 -5.97 19.25
N ARG A 2 9.17 -5.82 18.73
CA ARG A 2 8.18 -6.91 18.59
C ARG A 2 7.72 -7.02 17.15
N SER A 3 7.64 -8.22 16.58
CA SER A 3 7.21 -8.44 15.20
C SER A 3 5.97 -9.33 15.10
N GLU A 4 5.08 -9.03 14.16
CA GLU A 4 3.95 -9.86 13.76
C GLU A 4 4.03 -10.20 12.26
N PHE A 5 3.79 -11.46 11.91
CA PHE A 5 3.71 -11.87 10.51
C PHE A 5 2.34 -11.49 9.92
N LEU A 6 2.38 -10.84 8.77
CA LEU A 6 1.21 -10.47 8.00
C LEU A 6 1.11 -11.37 6.77
N SER A 7 -0.09 -11.83 6.47
CA SER A 7 -0.39 -12.61 5.27
C SER A 7 -1.72 -12.20 4.65
N GLY A 8 -1.72 -12.04 3.33
CA GLY A 8 -2.91 -11.94 2.49
C GLY A 8 -2.86 -12.99 1.38
N PRO A 9 -4.00 -13.46 0.84
CA PRO A 9 -5.37 -13.09 1.17
C PRO A 9 -6.02 -14.01 2.23
N PHE A 10 -5.26 -14.91 2.86
CA PHE A 10 -5.83 -15.99 3.68
C PHE A 10 -6.53 -15.52 4.96
N HIS A 11 -6.10 -14.40 5.54
CA HIS A 11 -6.57 -13.93 6.84
C HIS A 11 -6.77 -12.41 6.83
N GLU A 12 -8.02 -11.96 6.81
CA GLU A 12 -8.35 -10.52 6.76
C GLU A 12 -7.77 -9.75 7.96
N GLY A 13 -7.71 -10.37 9.14
CA GLY A 13 -7.20 -9.74 10.37
C GLY A 13 -5.68 -9.54 10.41
N THR A 14 -4.92 -10.25 9.57
CA THR A 14 -3.45 -10.19 9.53
C THR A 14 -2.93 -9.71 8.17
N SER A 15 -3.73 -8.99 7.40
CA SER A 15 -3.30 -8.45 6.11
C SER A 15 -2.53 -7.13 6.28
N VAL A 16 -1.74 -6.75 5.28
CA VAL A 16 -1.12 -5.40 5.23
C VAL A 16 -2.19 -4.31 5.27
N ARG A 17 -3.33 -4.51 4.58
CA ARG A 17 -4.46 -3.58 4.62
C ARG A 17 -4.99 -3.36 6.03
N SER A 18 -5.37 -4.43 6.75
CA SER A 18 -5.92 -4.29 8.10
C SER A 18 -4.93 -3.64 9.05
N ARG A 19 -3.62 -3.89 8.85
CA ARG A 19 -2.59 -3.25 9.65
C ARG A 19 -2.40 -1.77 9.35
N LEU A 20 -2.41 -1.38 8.07
CA LEU A 20 -2.41 0.02 7.67
C LEU A 20 -3.60 0.78 8.26
N GLN A 21 -4.82 0.21 8.19
CA GLN A 21 -6.01 0.83 8.76
C GLN A 21 -5.87 1.05 10.27
N ARG A 22 -5.34 0.06 10.99
CA ARG A 22 -5.07 0.16 12.43
C ARG A 22 -4.07 1.28 12.73
N HIS A 23 -2.91 1.29 12.07
CA HIS A 23 -1.87 2.28 12.36
C HIS A 23 -2.28 3.69 11.93
N LEU A 24 -2.99 3.87 10.82
CA LEU A 24 -3.55 5.17 10.42
C LEU A 24 -4.61 5.68 11.43
N SER A 25 -5.31 4.77 12.11
CA SER A 25 -6.31 5.13 13.13
C SER A 25 -5.70 5.33 14.52
N ASP A 26 -4.44 4.96 14.74
CA ASP A 26 -3.76 5.12 16.04
C ASP A 26 -3.34 6.59 16.22
N GLU A 27 -3.97 7.26 17.17
CA GLU A 27 -3.76 8.68 17.47
C GLU A 27 -2.37 8.97 18.06
N THR A 28 -1.64 7.95 18.52
CA THR A 28 -0.28 8.11 19.05
C THR A 28 0.75 8.37 17.94
N PHE A 29 0.43 8.07 16.67
CA PHE A 29 1.28 8.43 15.55
C PHE A 29 0.98 9.82 15.02
N SER A 30 2.03 10.63 14.88
CA SER A 30 1.97 12.02 14.40
C SER A 30 2.57 12.21 13.01
N ALA A 31 3.27 11.20 12.50
CA ALA A 31 3.81 11.20 11.14
C ALA A 31 3.84 9.79 10.54
N ALA A 32 3.73 9.70 9.21
CA ALA A 32 3.91 8.46 8.47
C ALA A 32 4.67 8.69 7.15
N VAL A 33 5.40 7.67 6.70
CA VAL A 33 6.08 7.64 5.41
C VAL A 33 5.76 6.32 4.71
N PHE A 34 5.17 6.41 3.51
CA PHE A 34 4.91 5.26 2.66
C PHE A 34 5.91 5.27 1.50
N SER A 35 6.82 4.29 1.48
CA SER A 35 7.80 4.10 0.42
C SER A 35 7.45 2.84 -0.36
N VAL A 36 6.88 3.03 -1.56
CA VAL A 36 6.32 1.94 -2.35
C VAL A 36 6.75 2.02 -3.80
N ALA A 37 6.92 0.86 -4.42
CA ALA A 37 7.20 0.80 -5.85
C ALA A 37 6.04 1.33 -6.67
N TRP A 38 4.79 0.98 -6.30
CA TRP A 38 3.62 1.29 -7.11
C TRP A 38 2.43 1.75 -6.28
N VAL A 39 1.70 2.72 -6.83
CA VAL A 39 0.41 3.19 -6.31
C VAL A 39 -0.65 3.20 -7.41
N LYS A 40 -1.87 2.76 -7.07
CA LYS A 40 -3.06 2.89 -7.92
C LYS A 40 -4.20 3.43 -7.09
N ARG A 41 -5.19 4.08 -7.72
CA ARG A 41 -6.38 4.55 -7.01
C ARG A 41 -7.10 3.39 -6.33
N SER A 42 -7.06 2.20 -6.95
CA SER A 42 -7.66 0.99 -6.38
C SER A 42 -7.10 0.57 -5.03
N GLY A 43 -5.82 0.83 -4.75
CA GLY A 43 -5.23 0.56 -3.43
C GLY A 43 -5.67 1.61 -2.41
N LEU A 44 -5.51 2.89 -2.75
CA LEU A 44 -5.85 3.99 -1.85
C LEU A 44 -7.33 3.99 -1.44
N ARG A 45 -8.26 3.64 -2.34
CA ARG A 45 -9.69 3.49 -2.01
C ARG A 45 -9.95 2.52 -0.85
N LEU A 46 -9.11 1.51 -0.65
CA LEU A 46 -9.29 0.50 0.41
C LEU A 46 -8.95 1.02 1.80
N ILE A 47 -8.24 2.16 1.89
CA ILE A 47 -7.79 2.79 3.14
C ILE A 47 -8.11 4.30 3.15
N GLU A 48 -9.00 4.76 2.27
CA GLU A 48 -9.23 6.19 1.99
C GLU A 48 -9.78 6.92 3.23
N HIS A 49 -10.68 6.28 3.98
CA HIS A 49 -11.24 6.86 5.20
C HIS A 49 -10.15 7.14 6.24
N GLU A 50 -9.29 6.15 6.52
CA GLU A 50 -8.25 6.24 7.52
C GLU A 50 -7.14 7.20 7.09
N VAL A 51 -6.77 7.23 5.80
CA VAL A 51 -5.81 8.21 5.27
C VAL A 51 -6.34 9.64 5.41
N ARG A 52 -7.61 9.92 5.10
CA ARG A 52 -8.20 11.26 5.28
C ARG A 52 -8.21 11.67 6.75
N ALA A 53 -8.58 10.76 7.65
CA ALA A 53 -8.56 11.02 9.08
C ALA A 53 -7.13 11.29 9.59
N PHE A 54 -6.15 10.53 9.13
CA PHE A 54 -4.74 10.72 9.52
C PHE A 54 -4.18 12.05 9.01
N THR A 55 -4.34 12.35 7.72
CA THR A 55 -3.81 13.58 7.10
C THR A 55 -4.45 14.87 7.62
N ALA A 56 -5.65 14.79 8.21
CA ALA A 56 -6.27 15.91 8.89
C ALA A 56 -5.57 16.31 10.21
N ARG A 57 -4.80 15.41 10.82
CA ARG A 57 -4.15 15.61 12.13
C ARG A 57 -2.63 15.42 12.12
N ALA A 58 -2.09 14.72 11.12
CA ALA A 58 -0.73 14.23 11.07
C ALA A 58 -0.17 14.29 9.65
N ARG A 59 1.16 14.30 9.53
CA ARG A 59 1.83 14.37 8.22
C ARG A 59 1.99 12.97 7.62
N LEU A 60 1.64 12.79 6.35
CA LEU A 60 1.88 11.55 5.60
C LEU A 60 2.63 11.86 4.30
N ASP A 61 3.88 11.43 4.22
CA ASP A 61 4.72 11.53 3.02
C ASP A 61 4.72 10.22 2.22
N VAL A 62 4.76 10.32 0.90
CA VAL A 62 4.85 9.16 0.00
C VAL A 62 6.07 9.26 -0.91
N LEU A 63 6.92 8.23 -0.92
CA LEU A 63 7.91 8.01 -1.96
C LEU A 63 7.39 6.92 -2.89
N VAL A 64 7.20 7.24 -4.17
CA VAL A 64 6.60 6.32 -5.12
C VAL A 64 7.45 6.10 -6.36
N GLY A 65 7.76 4.84 -6.64
CA GLY A 65 8.38 4.44 -7.89
C GLY A 65 7.42 4.59 -9.07
N ILE A 66 7.93 4.91 -10.25
CA ILE A 66 7.13 4.94 -11.49
C ILE A 66 7.61 3.96 -12.56
N ASP A 67 8.67 3.21 -12.26
CA ASP A 67 9.23 2.21 -13.17
C ASP A 67 8.28 1.02 -13.38
N ALA A 68 8.50 0.29 -14.47
CA ALA A 68 7.72 -0.89 -14.88
C ALA A 68 6.21 -0.62 -15.04
N ARG A 69 5.79 0.66 -15.14
CA ARG A 69 4.41 1.09 -15.41
C ARG A 69 3.40 0.55 -14.38
N GLY A 70 3.85 0.30 -13.15
CA GLY A 70 3.01 -0.26 -12.10
C GLY A 70 2.22 0.80 -11.33
N ALA A 71 2.70 2.04 -11.28
CA ALA A 71 1.92 3.19 -10.81
C ALA A 71 0.91 3.67 -11.87
N SER A 72 -0.16 4.36 -11.46
CA SER A 72 -1.10 4.99 -12.39
C SER A 72 -1.27 6.48 -12.12
N THR A 73 -1.65 7.24 -13.16
CA THR A 73 -1.95 8.67 -13.02
C THR A 73 -3.02 8.92 -11.95
N GLU A 74 -4.06 8.09 -11.90
CA GLU A 74 -5.14 8.18 -10.92
C GLU A 74 -4.66 7.85 -9.51
N GLY A 75 -3.67 6.95 -9.37
CA GLY A 75 -3.01 6.70 -8.10
C GLY A 75 -2.21 7.91 -7.61
N LEU A 76 -1.41 8.51 -8.50
CA LEU A 76 -0.62 9.70 -8.16
C LEU A 76 -1.49 10.91 -7.82
N ARG A 77 -2.57 11.16 -8.58
CA ARG A 77 -3.52 12.24 -8.25
C ARG A 77 -4.21 12.02 -6.91
N ALA A 78 -4.64 10.77 -6.66
CA ALA A 78 -5.29 10.42 -5.41
C ALA A 78 -4.39 10.66 -4.18
N ILE A 79 -3.07 10.55 -4.34
CA ILE A 79 -2.15 10.92 -3.26
C ILE A 79 -2.36 12.38 -2.84
N LEU A 80 -2.32 13.29 -3.80
CA LEU A 80 -2.48 14.73 -3.56
C LEU A 80 -3.89 15.07 -3.07
N GLU A 81 -4.94 14.47 -3.64
CA GLU A 81 -6.34 14.66 -3.25
C GLU A 81 -6.65 14.19 -1.81
N LEU A 82 -5.85 13.27 -1.29
CA LEU A 82 -5.97 12.74 0.07
C LEU A 82 -5.15 13.53 1.09
N GLY A 83 -4.55 14.66 0.70
CA GLY A 83 -3.79 15.53 1.61
C GLY A 83 -2.40 15.01 1.96
N MET A 84 -1.90 14.03 1.21
CA MET A 84 -0.53 13.52 1.38
C MET A 84 0.46 14.37 0.56
N THR A 85 1.68 14.48 1.07
CA THR A 85 2.83 15.00 0.33
C THR A 85 3.55 13.85 -0.36
N ALA A 86 4.15 14.08 -1.53
CA ALA A 86 4.79 12.98 -2.24
C ALA A 86 5.92 13.37 -3.17
N ARG A 87 6.77 12.39 -3.44
CA ARG A 87 7.82 12.44 -4.46
C ARG A 87 7.78 11.20 -5.32
N VAL A 88 8.05 11.36 -6.60
CA VAL A 88 8.22 10.28 -7.57
C VAL A 88 9.69 9.97 -7.76
N ILE A 89 10.00 8.68 -7.94
CA ILE A 89 11.35 8.19 -8.19
C ILE A 89 11.33 7.38 -9.47
N HIS A 90 12.24 7.71 -10.39
CA HIS A 90 12.38 7.04 -11.69
C HIS A 90 13.83 6.70 -11.95
N SER A 91 14.15 5.44 -12.19
CA SER A 91 15.52 5.05 -12.54
C SER A 91 15.72 4.99 -14.06
N PRO A 92 16.32 6.02 -14.69
CA PRO A 92 16.53 6.02 -16.15
C PRO A 92 17.56 4.97 -16.59
N THR A 93 18.38 4.46 -15.69
CA THR A 93 19.46 3.48 -15.95
C THR A 93 18.98 2.02 -15.90
N GLY A 94 17.68 1.79 -15.75
CA GLY A 94 17.06 0.45 -15.82
C GLY A 94 16.87 -0.25 -14.48
N GLY A 95 17.19 0.41 -13.35
CA GLY A 95 16.78 -0.06 -12.03
C GLY A 95 15.27 0.10 -11.81
N ILE A 96 14.75 -0.46 -10.73
CA ILE A 96 13.37 -0.23 -10.27
C ILE A 96 13.46 0.20 -8.82
N TYR A 97 12.90 1.37 -8.50
CA TYR A 97 12.64 1.72 -7.10
C TYR A 97 11.55 0.79 -6.56
N HIS A 98 11.95 -0.29 -5.88
CA HIS A 98 11.05 -1.40 -5.53
C HIS A 98 10.75 -1.64 -4.03
N PRO A 99 10.90 -0.68 -3.09
CA PRO A 99 10.53 -0.93 -1.69
C PRO A 99 9.02 -1.11 -1.54
N LYS A 100 8.62 -1.69 -0.40
CA LYS A 100 7.26 -1.60 0.17
C LYS A 100 7.40 -1.48 1.68
N VAL A 101 7.63 -0.25 2.12
CA VAL A 101 7.85 0.12 3.51
C VAL A 101 6.77 1.11 3.92
N TYR A 102 6.12 0.85 5.04
CA TYR A 102 5.14 1.75 5.64
C TYR A 102 5.57 2.04 7.06
N LEU A 103 6.00 3.27 7.32
CA LEU A 103 6.56 3.69 8.59
C LEU A 103 5.62 4.68 9.27
N PHE A 104 5.32 4.45 10.54
CA PHE A 104 4.50 5.31 11.40
C PHE A 104 5.35 5.71 12.61
N ARG A 105 5.32 6.99 12.99
CA ARG A 105 6.13 7.54 14.09
C ARG A 105 5.27 8.26 15.13
N GLY A 106 5.53 7.94 16.40
CA GLY A 106 5.03 8.64 17.58
C GLY A 106 6.19 9.25 18.37
N SER A 107 5.93 9.66 19.61
CA SER A 107 6.94 10.28 20.48
C SER A 107 8.06 9.33 20.92
N ASP A 108 7.68 8.14 21.37
CA ASP A 108 8.53 7.13 22.02
C ASP A 108 8.36 5.75 21.37
N ARG A 109 7.62 5.68 20.25
CA ARG A 109 7.37 4.45 19.50
C ARG A 109 7.33 4.69 18.01
N ALA A 110 7.63 3.64 17.26
CA ALA A 110 7.41 3.59 15.82
C ALA A 110 6.87 2.22 15.41
N ASN A 111 6.15 2.18 14.28
CA ASN A 111 5.69 0.94 13.67
C ASN A 111 6.11 0.91 12.21
N VAL A 112 6.68 -0.20 11.78
CA VAL A 112 7.16 -0.40 10.40
C VAL A 112 6.55 -1.66 9.82
N ILE A 113 5.88 -1.52 8.68
CA ILE A 113 5.48 -2.67 7.86
C ILE A 113 6.44 -2.79 6.69
N ILE A 114 7.10 -3.94 6.56
CA ILE A 114 8.02 -4.23 5.45
C ILE A 114 7.59 -5.55 4.80
N GLY A 115 7.41 -5.56 3.47
CA GLY A 115 7.00 -6.78 2.77
C GLY A 115 6.86 -6.62 1.27
N SER A 116 5.94 -7.38 0.68
CA SER A 116 5.73 -7.43 -0.78
C SER A 116 4.58 -6.52 -1.29
N SER A 117 3.72 -6.03 -0.38
CA SER A 117 2.48 -5.30 -0.70
C SER A 117 2.69 -3.85 -1.15
N ASN A 118 2.45 -3.55 -2.43
CA ASN A 118 2.33 -2.17 -2.94
C ASN A 118 0.94 -1.55 -2.63
N LEU A 119 0.80 -0.22 -2.75
CA LEU A 119 -0.47 0.52 -2.59
C LEU A 119 -1.41 0.34 -3.81
N THR A 120 -1.81 -0.91 -4.06
CA THR A 120 -2.71 -1.30 -5.14
C THR A 120 -3.73 -2.30 -4.60
N SER A 121 -4.87 -2.48 -5.27
CA SER A 121 -5.81 -3.55 -4.90
C SER A 121 -5.19 -4.95 -5.03
N GLY A 122 -4.17 -5.12 -5.88
CA GLY A 122 -3.34 -6.33 -5.90
C GLY A 122 -2.66 -6.53 -4.55
N GLY A 123 -1.81 -5.57 -4.14
CA GLY A 123 -1.00 -5.68 -2.93
C GLY A 123 -1.77 -5.60 -1.61
N LEU A 124 -2.94 -4.97 -1.57
CA LEU A 124 -3.71 -4.79 -0.34
C LEU A 124 -4.90 -5.75 -0.19
N LEU A 125 -5.26 -6.50 -1.23
CA LEU A 125 -6.45 -7.37 -1.19
C LEU A 125 -6.27 -8.69 -1.94
N ASN A 126 -5.81 -8.65 -3.19
CA ASN A 126 -5.99 -9.80 -4.10
C ASN A 126 -4.78 -10.74 -4.16
N ASN A 127 -3.56 -10.21 -4.07
CA ASN A 127 -2.34 -10.99 -4.24
C ASN A 127 -2.04 -11.81 -2.98
N TYR A 128 -1.25 -12.87 -3.18
CA TYR A 128 -0.58 -13.57 -2.10
C TYR A 128 0.61 -12.72 -1.64
N GLU A 129 0.46 -12.10 -0.48
CA GLU A 129 1.40 -11.10 0.02
C GLU A 129 1.83 -11.48 1.44
N THR A 130 3.09 -11.20 1.76
CA THR A 130 3.64 -11.37 3.10
C THR A 130 4.37 -10.11 3.52
N ALA A 131 4.30 -9.82 4.82
CA ALA A 131 5.01 -8.70 5.41
C ALA A 131 5.28 -8.98 6.90
N ALA A 132 6.19 -8.20 7.50
CA ALA A 132 6.35 -8.10 8.93
C ALA A 132 5.83 -6.73 9.39
N ASP A 133 4.99 -6.71 10.42
CA ASP A 133 4.68 -5.50 11.21
C ASP A 133 5.59 -5.48 12.43
N ILE A 134 6.47 -4.50 12.50
CA ILE A 134 7.53 -4.37 13.49
C ILE A 134 7.20 -3.17 14.37
N SER A 135 6.96 -3.42 15.65
CA SER A 135 6.78 -2.39 16.68
C SER A 135 8.11 -2.11 17.36
N LEU A 136 8.46 -0.83 17.42
CA LEU A 136 9.70 -0.30 17.99
C LEU A 136 9.38 0.54 19.22
N ASP A 137 10.08 0.25 20.31
CA ASP A 137 10.13 1.09 21.52
C ASP A 137 11.38 1.96 21.43
N LEU A 138 11.20 3.25 21.14
CA LEU A 138 12.31 4.17 20.88
C LEU A 138 13.07 4.58 22.15
N THR A 139 12.62 4.12 23.33
CA THR A 139 13.41 4.22 24.56
C THR A 139 14.54 3.18 24.61
N LEU A 140 14.46 2.13 23.78
CA LEU A 140 15.47 1.09 23.66
C LEU A 140 16.48 1.45 22.55
N PRO A 141 17.81 1.46 22.84
CA PRO A 141 18.82 1.85 21.85
C PRO A 141 18.80 1.03 20.57
N ASP A 142 18.57 -0.28 20.65
CA ASP A 142 18.57 -1.17 19.47
C ASP A 142 17.38 -0.90 18.54
N ASP A 143 16.21 -0.61 19.10
CA ASP A 143 15.01 -0.28 18.32
C ASP A 143 15.16 1.11 17.66
N ALA A 144 15.76 2.07 18.36
CA ALA A 144 16.10 3.37 17.82
C ALA A 144 17.16 3.28 16.69
N ALA A 145 18.17 2.42 16.85
CA ALA A 145 19.18 2.18 15.82
C ALA A 145 18.56 1.55 14.57
N PHE A 146 17.66 0.57 14.72
CA PHE A 146 16.95 -0.02 13.59
C PHE A 146 16.08 1.00 12.85
N LEU A 147 15.39 1.90 13.56
CA LEU A 147 14.66 3.01 12.92
C LEU A 147 15.61 3.93 12.15
N ALA A 148 16.79 4.24 12.72
CA ALA A 148 17.77 5.11 12.07
C ALA A 148 18.30 4.55 10.74
N GLU A 149 18.44 3.22 10.60
CA GLU A 149 18.80 2.58 9.32
C GLU A 149 17.72 2.77 8.25
N ILE A 150 16.45 2.63 8.63
CA ILE A 150 15.31 2.88 7.74
C ILE A 150 15.27 4.36 7.34
N ASP A 151 15.52 5.25 8.31
CA ASP A 151 15.53 6.69 8.08
C ASP A 151 16.67 7.11 7.14
N ASP A 152 17.86 6.54 7.28
CA ASP A 152 18.98 6.78 6.34
C ASP A 152 18.60 6.34 4.92
N TYR A 153 17.99 5.15 4.76
CA TYR A 153 17.51 4.69 3.46
C TYR A 153 16.48 5.65 2.85
N LEU A 154 15.45 6.05 3.62
CA LEU A 154 14.39 6.95 3.16
C LEU A 154 14.93 8.35 2.84
N ALA A 155 15.88 8.85 3.62
CA ALA A 155 16.54 10.13 3.40
C ALA A 155 17.39 10.12 2.12
N ARG A 156 18.15 9.06 1.88
CA ARG A 156 18.91 8.89 0.62
C ARG A 156 17.99 8.81 -0.58
N ALA A 157 16.94 7.99 -0.52
CA ALA A 157 15.96 7.91 -1.59
C ALA A 157 15.28 9.26 -1.85
N THR A 158 14.97 10.00 -0.78
CA THR A 158 14.39 11.35 -0.86
C THR A 158 15.32 12.35 -1.54
N GLY A 159 16.62 12.33 -1.19
CA GLY A 159 17.61 13.28 -1.69
C GLY A 159 18.29 12.87 -3.00
N ASP A 160 17.92 11.73 -3.58
CA ASP A 160 18.49 11.24 -4.83
C ASP A 160 18.13 12.14 -6.01
N ALA A 161 19.06 12.30 -6.96
CA ALA A 161 18.84 13.13 -8.16
C ALA A 161 17.72 12.60 -9.07
N THR A 162 17.32 11.33 -8.91
CA THR A 162 16.20 10.70 -9.61
C THR A 162 14.83 10.94 -8.96
N THR A 163 14.81 11.66 -7.83
CA THR A 163 13.61 11.91 -7.05
C THR A 163 13.12 13.34 -7.26
N VAL A 164 11.83 13.49 -7.56
CA VAL A 164 11.20 14.79 -7.83
C VAL A 164 9.89 14.94 -7.06
N ASP A 165 9.61 16.14 -6.56
CA ASP A 165 8.34 16.45 -5.88
C ASP A 165 7.14 16.23 -6.82
N LEU A 166 6.14 15.51 -6.31
CA LEU A 166 4.92 15.20 -7.05
C LEU A 166 4.02 16.44 -7.11
N THR A 167 3.69 16.86 -8.33
CA THR A 167 2.73 17.94 -8.59
C THR A 167 1.72 17.53 -9.64
N MET A 168 0.57 18.20 -9.70
CA MET A 168 -0.42 17.93 -10.75
C MET A 168 0.15 18.09 -12.17
N PRO A 169 0.92 19.16 -12.49
CA PRO A 169 1.59 19.27 -13.80
C PRO A 169 2.56 18.12 -14.07
N LEU A 170 3.37 17.71 -13.09
CA LEU A 170 4.31 16.60 -13.26
C LEU A 170 3.57 15.29 -13.61
N ILE A 171 2.40 15.04 -13.02
CA ILE A 171 1.59 13.86 -13.36
C ILE A 171 1.19 13.87 -14.84
N ASP A 172 0.81 15.03 -15.37
CA ASP A 172 0.45 15.20 -16.79
C ASP A 172 1.66 14.99 -17.70
N ASP A 173 2.82 15.53 -17.31
CA ASP A 173 4.08 15.35 -18.05
C ASP A 173 4.51 13.88 -18.08
N LEU A 174 4.43 13.18 -16.95
CA LEU A 174 4.77 11.76 -16.84
C LEU A 174 3.85 10.86 -17.66
N HIS A 175 2.56 11.21 -17.75
CA HIS A 175 1.60 10.51 -18.61
C HIS A 175 1.91 10.74 -20.10
N THR A 176 2.13 12.00 -20.47
CA THR A 176 2.44 12.42 -21.84
C THR A 176 3.73 11.75 -22.34
N ALA A 177 4.74 11.63 -21.47
CA ALA A 177 6.00 10.94 -21.74
C ALA A 177 5.85 9.40 -21.80
N GLY A 178 4.68 8.84 -21.48
CA GLY A 178 4.42 7.40 -21.48
C GLY A 178 5.05 6.64 -20.30
N LEU A 179 5.60 7.35 -19.31
CA LEU A 179 6.23 6.76 -18.13
C LEU A 179 5.19 6.22 -17.15
N VAL A 180 4.09 6.95 -16.96
CA VAL A 180 2.99 6.55 -16.07
C VAL A 180 1.70 6.39 -16.86
N PRO A 181 1.14 5.17 -16.98
CA PRO A 181 -0.13 4.96 -17.66
C PRO A 181 -1.32 5.45 -16.83
N ASN A 182 -2.45 5.70 -17.49
CA ASN A 182 -3.75 5.76 -16.80
C ASN A 182 -4.31 4.35 -16.53
N GLU A 183 -5.26 4.22 -15.61
CA GLU A 183 -5.80 2.90 -15.22
C GLU A 183 -6.54 2.20 -16.38
N LYS A 184 -7.06 2.96 -17.35
CA LYS A 184 -7.68 2.40 -18.56
C LYS A 184 -6.63 1.71 -19.43
N GLU A 185 -5.48 2.34 -19.66
CA GLU A 185 -4.34 1.78 -20.40
C GLU A 185 -3.78 0.55 -19.70
N VAL A 186 -3.62 0.59 -18.37
CA VAL A 186 -3.18 -0.58 -17.57
C VAL A 186 -4.12 -1.77 -17.81
N ARG A 187 -5.44 -1.55 -17.76
CA ARG A 187 -6.44 -2.60 -17.98
C ARG A 187 -6.40 -3.15 -19.39
N GLN A 188 -6.26 -2.28 -20.39
CA GLN A 188 -6.16 -2.67 -21.80
C GLN A 188 -4.90 -3.49 -22.06
N GLY A 189 -3.74 -3.09 -21.51
CA GLY A 189 -2.50 -3.85 -21.59
C GLY A 189 -2.61 -5.23 -20.97
N PHE A 190 -3.25 -5.35 -19.80
CA PHE A 190 -3.48 -6.64 -19.15
C PHE A 190 -4.41 -7.55 -19.97
N VAL A 191 -5.50 -7.00 -20.52
CA VAL A 191 -6.40 -7.77 -21.40
C VAL A 191 -5.69 -8.24 -22.67
N ALA A 192 -4.85 -7.40 -23.27
CA ALA A 192 -4.04 -7.76 -24.43
C ALA A 192 -3.05 -8.89 -24.09
N TYR A 193 -2.36 -8.80 -22.94
CA TYR A 193 -1.48 -9.85 -22.43
C TYR A 193 -2.22 -11.19 -22.27
N LEU A 194 -3.39 -11.19 -21.60
CA LEU A 194 -4.20 -12.40 -21.43
C LEU A 194 -4.68 -12.99 -22.77
N ARG A 195 -5.06 -12.15 -23.73
CA ARG A 195 -5.41 -12.59 -25.09
C ARG A 195 -4.21 -13.20 -25.82
N GLY A 196 -3.00 -12.69 -25.58
CA GLY A 196 -1.75 -13.27 -26.08
C GLY A 196 -1.46 -14.66 -25.49
N LEU A 197 -1.72 -14.86 -24.19
CA LEU A 197 -1.57 -16.13 -23.51
C LEU A 197 -2.60 -17.20 -23.95
N ARG A 198 -3.77 -16.79 -24.42
CA ARG A 198 -4.83 -17.70 -24.91
C ARG A 198 -4.48 -18.50 -26.18
N ARG A 199 -3.23 -18.48 -26.66
CA ARG A 199 -2.85 -19.11 -27.92
C ARG A 199 -2.65 -20.63 -27.88
N LYS A 200 -2.73 -21.32 -26.73
CA LYS A 200 -3.07 -22.75 -26.65
C LYS A 200 -3.78 -23.07 -25.32
N PRO A 201 -4.92 -23.79 -25.31
CA PRO A 201 -5.53 -24.26 -24.09
C PRO A 201 -4.64 -25.35 -23.50
N VAL A 202 -3.87 -25.02 -22.46
CA VAL A 202 -3.20 -26.00 -21.62
C VAL A 202 -4.11 -26.19 -20.40
N ALA A 203 -4.55 -27.43 -20.17
CA ALA A 203 -5.26 -27.76 -18.94
C ALA A 203 -4.26 -27.61 -17.78
N LEU A 204 -4.39 -26.52 -17.03
CA LEU A 204 -3.57 -26.28 -15.85
C LEU A 204 -4.23 -26.93 -14.63
N PRO A 205 -3.45 -27.47 -13.68
CA PRO A 205 -3.97 -28.16 -12.49
C PRO A 205 -4.54 -27.20 -11.43
N PHE A 206 -4.80 -25.94 -11.78
CA PHE A 206 -5.28 -24.91 -10.85
C PHE A 206 -6.81 -24.81 -10.88
N GLY A 207 -7.45 -24.88 -9.71
CA GLY A 207 -8.90 -24.65 -9.57
C GLY A 207 -9.27 -23.16 -9.71
N SER A 208 -10.49 -22.87 -10.17
CA SER A 208 -11.01 -21.49 -10.21
C SER A 208 -11.64 -21.12 -8.87
N SER A 209 -10.99 -20.29 -8.06
CA SER A 209 -11.61 -19.70 -6.86
C SER A 209 -12.29 -18.38 -7.23
N THR A 210 -13.63 -18.36 -7.18
CA THR A 210 -14.39 -17.11 -7.08
C THR A 210 -14.53 -16.79 -5.60
N GLN A 211 -13.67 -15.93 -5.06
CA GLN A 211 -13.93 -15.36 -3.74
C GLN A 211 -15.23 -14.54 -3.82
N ARG A 212 -16.31 -15.05 -3.22
CA ARG A 212 -17.58 -14.32 -3.10
C ARG A 212 -17.35 -13.17 -2.13
N LEU A 213 -17.57 -11.94 -2.59
CA LEU A 213 -17.78 -10.79 -1.69
C LEU A 213 -18.93 -11.16 -0.73
N HIS A 214 -18.65 -11.31 0.55
CA HIS A 214 -19.69 -11.29 1.57
C HIS A 214 -19.92 -9.84 1.99
N SER A 215 -20.94 -9.22 1.40
CA SER A 215 -21.60 -8.05 1.98
C SER A 215 -22.30 -8.49 3.26
N ARG A 216 -21.94 -7.86 4.38
CA ARG A 216 -22.66 -7.98 5.65
C ARG A 216 -24.15 -7.69 5.44
N GLY A 217 -25.00 -8.61 5.84
CA GLY A 217 -26.40 -8.35 6.15
C GLY A 217 -26.56 -8.48 7.66
N ASP A 218 -26.71 -7.35 8.33
CA ASP A 218 -27.31 -7.30 9.65
C ASP A 218 -28.78 -7.69 9.52
N THR A 219 -29.22 -8.72 10.25
CA THR A 219 -30.56 -8.74 10.84
C THR A 219 -30.44 -9.25 12.26
N ALA A 220 -30.99 -8.43 13.15
CA ALA A 220 -31.07 -8.58 14.59
C ALA A 220 -31.80 -9.86 15.03
N GLY A 221 -31.63 -10.17 16.32
CA GLY A 221 -32.02 -11.42 16.95
C GLY A 221 -33.51 -11.69 17.09
N ASP A 222 -33.81 -12.87 17.62
CA ASP A 222 -34.81 -13.03 18.67
C ASP A 222 -34.43 -14.22 19.57
N PRO A 223 -34.65 -14.15 20.90
CA PRO A 223 -34.17 -15.06 21.91
C PRO A 223 -35.21 -16.14 22.22
N ASP A 224 -34.80 -17.40 22.26
CA ASP A 224 -35.69 -18.48 22.67
C ASP A 224 -35.02 -19.33 23.74
N GLN A 225 -35.11 -18.88 25.00
CA GLN A 225 -35.06 -19.74 26.17
C GLN A 225 -35.89 -19.15 27.31
N ARG A 226 -37.08 -19.72 27.53
CA ARG A 226 -37.67 -19.94 28.86
C ARG A 226 -38.89 -20.90 28.78
N PRO A 227 -39.33 -21.51 29.90
CA PRO A 227 -38.93 -22.86 30.32
C PRO A 227 -40.11 -23.84 30.38
N LEU A 228 -39.83 -25.15 30.56
CA LEU A 228 -40.83 -26.12 31.03
C LEU A 228 -40.22 -27.05 32.09
N ALA A 229 -40.93 -27.05 33.23
CA ALA A 229 -41.02 -28.03 34.33
C ALA A 229 -39.73 -28.62 34.94
#